data_AF-A0A246GF06-F1
#
_entry.id   AF-A0A246GF06-F1
#
_cell.length_a   1.000
_cell.length_b   1.000
_cell.length_c   1.000
_cell.angle_alpha   90.00
_cell.angle_beta   90.00
_cell.angle_gamma   90.00
#
_symmetry.space_group_name_H-M   'P 1'
#
loop_
_entity.id
_entity.type
_entity.pdbx_description
1 polymer ?
#
loop_
_entity_poly.entity_id
_entity_poly.type
_entity_poly.pdbx_seq_one_letter_code
_entity_poly.pdbx_strand_id
1 'polypeptide(L)'
;MIKIPYNRSSITDEKFKLIDFPKEVDINYEISYKSQNGNAKDKYEGAFGEYKKKIQSKDQISVDFSLDNTLKYKMKSTAQTDTDPFVLNDIILIPKTFKLDKIKVIDLENTDRYAVNGQTLYFVKNIGVTNRRARFISEISPNLNSEEIPYESIEWWLNYQLWRDGFGKNDFTQKIFKDKNVTVKCKAGYPVLYGSEVKVRWVNGATTSDKFAFNFDKIDKVKDYIDKLKRYINVPIYTSLTSYNNSNDPLSFLFSVDYLNERKNKESEKNRLYYTEIKNEVTLNIGVKGKIEKPVPGLATPELKTKLWGKDLELALGVYWFIEANAGGKLGVTREAVTWVESSNDTKIIWKYLDPSAIELDTAIGLNPKAVFKIPNFEVEISGKSTAKVELLKVDFKNSQISCPLIDNGIVLSCVPVADISLGALSWSHTFDKYEYNFKPW
;
A
#
# COMPACT_ATOMS: atom_id res chain seq x y z
N MET A 1 -59.80 14.95 27.95
CA MET A 1 -58.45 14.59 27.42
C MET A 1 -58.63 13.85 26.11
N ILE A 2 -57.98 14.32 25.04
CA ILE A 2 -58.11 13.80 23.67
C ILE A 2 -56.76 13.19 23.27
N LYS A 3 -56.79 11.96 22.73
CA LYS A 3 -55.59 11.26 22.20
C LYS A 3 -55.70 11.15 20.70
N ILE A 4 -54.71 11.62 19.97
CA ILE A 4 -54.71 11.67 18.50
C ILE A 4 -53.46 10.96 17.98
N PRO A 5 -53.60 9.96 17.07
CA PRO A 5 -52.46 9.40 16.36
C PRO A 5 -51.71 10.49 15.58
N TYR A 6 -50.39 10.57 15.73
CA TYR A 6 -49.57 11.55 15.04
C TYR A 6 -49.17 11.02 13.66
N ASN A 7 -49.65 11.67 12.60
CA ASN A 7 -49.26 11.39 11.23
C ASN A 7 -49.26 12.70 10.45
N ARG A 8 -48.10 13.15 9.94
CA ARG A 8 -48.04 14.39 9.13
C ARG A 8 -48.24 14.16 7.64
N SER A 9 -47.99 12.96 7.13
CA SER A 9 -48.23 12.64 5.71
C SER A 9 -49.72 12.53 5.35
N SER A 10 -50.58 12.32 6.34
CA SER A 10 -52.02 12.55 6.22
C SER A 10 -52.35 13.79 7.02
N ILE A 11 -52.58 14.91 6.34
CA ILE A 11 -53.15 16.12 6.91
C ILE A 11 -54.53 15.75 7.46
N THR A 12 -54.60 15.23 8.68
CA THR A 12 -55.86 15.32 9.41
C THR A 12 -55.88 16.73 9.95
N ASP A 13 -56.52 17.58 9.15
CA ASP A 13 -57.14 18.78 9.64
C ASP A 13 -58.08 18.32 10.76
N GLU A 14 -57.54 18.19 11.98
CA GLU A 14 -58.29 17.63 13.09
C GLU A 14 -59.29 18.68 13.50
N LYS A 15 -60.55 18.38 13.18
CA LYS A 15 -61.67 19.27 13.46
C LYS A 15 -62.16 18.98 14.85
N PHE A 16 -61.88 19.90 15.75
CA PHE A 16 -62.47 19.86 17.08
C PHE A 16 -63.81 20.58 17.02
N LYS A 17 -64.88 19.83 17.31
CA LYS A 17 -66.25 20.34 17.41
C LYS A 17 -66.72 20.26 18.86
N LEU A 18 -67.29 21.34 19.36
CA LEU A 18 -68.02 21.32 20.63
C LEU A 18 -69.39 20.66 20.41
N ILE A 19 -69.69 19.62 21.20
CA ILE A 19 -70.86 18.76 20.99
C ILE A 19 -72.14 19.41 21.52
N ASP A 20 -72.04 20.30 22.53
CA ASP A 20 -73.20 20.93 23.18
C ASP A 20 -73.01 22.45 23.32
N PHE A 21 -73.38 23.23 22.29
CA PHE A 21 -73.26 24.69 22.37
C PHE A 21 -74.38 25.45 21.62
N PRO A 22 -74.87 26.59 22.15
CA PRO A 22 -75.85 27.44 21.46
C PRO A 22 -75.30 27.98 20.14
N LYS A 23 -76.09 27.93 19.07
CA LYS A 23 -75.69 28.31 17.69
C LYS A 23 -75.29 29.80 17.51
N GLU A 24 -75.50 30.64 18.52
CA GLU A 24 -75.42 32.10 18.40
C GLU A 24 -74.19 32.73 19.05
N VAL A 25 -73.32 31.94 19.69
CA VAL A 25 -72.18 32.47 20.45
C VAL A 25 -70.85 32.15 19.73
N ASP A 26 -69.94 33.12 19.67
CA ASP A 26 -68.58 32.97 19.15
C ASP A 26 -67.67 32.28 20.17
N ILE A 27 -66.80 31.37 19.71
CA ILE A 27 -65.86 30.65 20.58
C ILE A 27 -64.43 31.01 20.22
N ASN A 28 -63.66 31.40 21.24
CA ASN A 28 -62.23 31.59 21.15
C ASN A 28 -61.52 30.32 21.57
N TYR A 29 -60.72 29.78 20.66
CA TYR A 29 -59.81 28.69 20.91
C TYR A 29 -58.39 29.23 21.09
N GLU A 30 -57.71 28.70 22.09
CA GLU A 30 -56.34 29.03 22.39
C GLU A 30 -55.59 27.72 22.62
N ILE A 31 -54.52 27.53 21.85
CA ILE A 31 -53.68 26.34 21.94
C ILE A 31 -52.35 26.77 22.51
N SER A 32 -51.99 26.20 23.65
CA SER A 32 -50.69 26.39 24.27
C SER A 32 -49.88 25.11 24.30
N TYR A 33 -48.57 25.24 24.10
CA TYR A 33 -47.63 24.12 24.09
C TYR A 33 -46.25 24.56 24.56
N LYS A 34 -45.46 23.60 25.07
CA LYS A 34 -44.08 23.85 25.52
C LYS A 34 -43.10 23.28 24.51
N SER A 35 -42.35 24.14 23.83
CA SER A 35 -41.35 23.73 22.83
C SER A 35 -40.00 24.39 23.08
N GLN A 36 -38.91 23.74 22.66
CA GLN A 36 -37.57 24.34 22.66
C GLN A 36 -37.39 25.36 21.53
N ASN A 37 -37.94 25.06 20.35
CA ASN A 37 -37.76 25.88 19.16
C ASN A 37 -39.08 26.55 18.71
N GLY A 38 -40.21 25.93 19.05
CA GLY A 38 -41.58 26.31 18.68
C GLY A 38 -41.76 26.73 17.23
N ASN A 39 -42.83 27.46 16.96
CA ASN A 39 -43.11 28.03 15.66
C ASN A 39 -42.78 29.53 15.69
N ALA A 40 -42.03 30.01 14.69
CA ALA A 40 -41.67 31.43 14.54
C ALA A 40 -42.88 32.37 14.45
N LYS A 41 -44.07 31.87 14.10
CA LYS A 41 -45.31 32.64 13.97
C LYS A 41 -46.11 32.79 15.27
N ASP A 42 -45.79 32.01 16.31
CA ASP A 42 -46.55 31.99 17.56
C ASP A 42 -45.88 32.87 18.62
N LYS A 43 -46.68 33.57 19.45
CA LYS A 43 -46.15 34.44 20.51
C LYS A 43 -45.65 33.61 21.69
N TYR A 44 -44.62 34.14 22.35
CA TYR A 44 -43.89 33.54 23.47
C TYR A 44 -44.17 34.32 24.76
N GLU A 45 -44.61 33.65 25.83
CA GLU A 45 -44.79 34.23 27.18
C GLU A 45 -43.83 33.54 28.18
N GLY A 46 -42.69 34.16 28.53
CA GLY A 46 -41.78 33.70 29.62
C GLY A 46 -40.78 32.54 29.33
N ALA A 47 -39.73 32.37 30.14
CA ALA A 47 -38.56 31.48 29.88
C ALA A 47 -38.89 29.96 29.69
N PHE A 48 -38.18 29.29 28.77
CA PHE A 48 -38.51 28.02 28.10
C PHE A 48 -39.93 28.01 27.49
N GLY A 49 -40.01 28.12 26.16
CA GLY A 49 -41.16 28.72 25.50
C GLY A 49 -42.49 28.05 25.65
N GLU A 50 -43.37 28.72 26.39
CA GLU A 50 -44.80 28.52 26.31
C GLU A 50 -45.31 29.28 25.07
N TYR A 51 -45.56 28.54 24.01
CA TYR A 51 -46.10 29.06 22.75
C TYR A 51 -47.60 29.05 22.79
N LYS A 52 -48.22 30.03 22.12
CA LYS A 52 -49.67 30.20 22.14
C LYS A 52 -50.22 30.65 20.80
N LYS A 53 -51.15 29.86 20.26
CA LYS A 53 -51.90 30.14 19.02
C LYS A 53 -53.36 30.42 19.36
N LYS A 54 -53.87 31.59 18.97
CA LYS A 54 -55.28 31.97 19.16
C LYS A 54 -56.03 31.88 17.84
N ILE A 55 -57.19 31.23 17.85
CA ILE A 55 -58.07 31.04 16.70
C ILE A 55 -59.50 31.30 17.17
N GLN A 56 -60.26 32.11 16.43
CA GLN A 56 -61.68 32.39 16.70
C GLN A 56 -62.53 31.63 15.68
N SER A 57 -63.56 30.92 16.13
CA SER A 57 -64.47 30.17 15.25
C SER A 57 -65.82 29.91 15.92
N LYS A 58 -66.89 29.81 15.13
CA LYS A 58 -68.26 29.51 15.59
C LYS A 58 -68.55 28.01 15.70
N ASP A 59 -68.03 27.20 14.78
CA ASP A 59 -68.49 25.82 14.60
C ASP A 59 -67.42 24.76 14.90
N GLN A 60 -66.21 24.99 14.39
CA GLN A 60 -65.12 24.03 14.46
C GLN A 60 -63.78 24.75 14.35
N ILE A 61 -62.77 24.22 15.00
CA ILE A 61 -61.38 24.64 14.79
C ILE A 61 -60.64 23.56 14.03
N SER A 62 -59.92 23.99 13.01
CA SER A 62 -58.87 23.21 12.35
C SER A 62 -57.55 23.58 13.02
N VAL A 63 -56.84 22.57 13.51
CA VAL A 63 -55.52 22.74 14.10
C VAL A 63 -54.50 21.97 13.29
N ASP A 64 -53.60 22.71 12.67
CA ASP A 64 -52.41 22.16 12.08
C ASP A 64 -51.32 21.96 13.16
N PHE A 65 -51.05 20.69 13.48
CA PHE A 65 -50.00 20.26 14.40
C PHE A 65 -48.63 20.06 13.72
N SER A 66 -48.47 20.44 12.45
CA SER A 66 -47.22 20.30 11.68
C SER A 66 -46.19 21.40 11.96
N LEU A 67 -46.48 22.34 12.86
CA LEU A 67 -45.66 23.54 13.03
C LEU A 67 -44.58 23.39 14.12
N ASP A 68 -44.66 22.33 14.93
CA ASP A 68 -43.70 22.02 16.00
C ASP A 68 -43.71 20.51 16.33
N ASN A 69 -42.63 19.97 16.90
CA ASN A 69 -42.44 18.53 17.17
C ASN A 69 -42.84 18.13 18.61
N THR A 70 -43.72 18.91 19.25
CA THR A 70 -44.20 18.63 20.60
C THR A 70 -45.31 17.59 20.58
N LEU A 71 -45.38 16.77 21.64
CA LEU A 71 -46.35 15.66 21.74
C LEU A 71 -47.56 16.00 22.63
N LYS A 72 -47.57 17.18 23.25
CA LYS A 72 -48.58 17.60 24.21
C LYS A 72 -48.97 19.06 23.96
N TYR A 73 -50.26 19.27 23.77
CA TYR A 73 -50.87 20.59 23.60
C TYR A 73 -51.99 20.74 24.60
N LYS A 74 -52.23 21.97 25.03
CA LYS A 74 -53.37 22.34 25.88
C LYS A 74 -54.27 23.26 25.08
N MET A 75 -55.51 22.84 24.87
CA MET A 75 -56.53 23.63 24.19
C MET A 75 -57.48 24.23 25.21
N LYS A 76 -57.57 25.55 25.24
CA LYS A 76 -58.59 26.32 25.95
C LYS A 76 -59.65 26.79 24.96
N SER A 77 -60.90 26.48 25.25
CA SER A 77 -62.05 26.99 24.50
C SER A 77 -62.85 27.92 25.42
N THR A 78 -63.10 29.15 24.99
CA THR A 78 -63.82 30.19 25.76
C THR A 78 -65.01 30.66 24.94
N ALA A 79 -66.22 30.58 25.50
CA ALA A 79 -67.43 31.13 24.87
C ALA A 79 -67.52 32.64 25.13
N GLN A 80 -67.72 33.46 24.09
CA GLN A 80 -67.81 34.92 24.24
C GLN A 80 -69.20 35.35 24.74
N THR A 81 -69.34 35.47 26.06
CA THR A 81 -70.59 35.89 26.73
C THR A 81 -70.25 36.79 27.91
N ASP A 82 -71.24 37.39 28.57
CA ASP A 82 -70.99 38.25 29.75
C ASP A 82 -70.21 37.55 30.89
N THR A 83 -70.19 36.21 30.92
CA THR A 83 -69.49 35.40 31.94
C THR A 83 -68.26 34.65 31.42
N ASP A 84 -67.98 34.71 30.11
CA ASP A 84 -66.86 34.04 29.43
C ASP A 84 -66.48 32.63 29.94
N PRO A 85 -67.42 31.66 30.00
CA PRO A 85 -67.12 30.33 30.52
C PRO A 85 -66.11 29.62 29.61
N PHE A 86 -65.23 28.80 30.21
CA PHE A 86 -64.15 28.12 29.48
C PHE A 86 -64.00 26.64 29.85
N VAL A 87 -63.45 25.87 28.90
CA VAL A 87 -63.06 24.47 29.04
C VAL A 87 -61.60 24.28 28.66
N LEU A 88 -60.89 23.42 29.38
CA LEU A 88 -59.50 23.03 29.11
C LEU A 88 -59.41 21.56 28.72
N ASN A 89 -58.73 21.26 27.62
CA ASN A 89 -58.45 19.90 27.16
C ASN A 89 -56.98 19.71 26.85
N ASP A 90 -56.40 18.62 27.37
CA ASP A 90 -55.09 18.15 26.91
C ASP A 90 -55.26 17.32 25.63
N ILE A 91 -54.46 17.65 24.63
CA ILE A 91 -54.32 16.92 23.37
C ILE A 91 -52.96 16.24 23.39
N ILE A 92 -52.96 14.91 23.31
CA ILE A 92 -51.74 14.10 23.30
C ILE A 92 -51.58 13.47 21.92
N LEU A 93 -50.46 13.75 21.25
CA LEU A 93 -50.10 13.16 19.97
C LEU A 93 -49.34 11.84 20.22
N ILE A 94 -49.74 10.77 19.52
CA ILE A 94 -49.12 9.44 19.63
C ILE A 94 -48.25 9.19 18.39
N PRO A 95 -46.91 9.26 18.48
CA PRO A 95 -46.01 9.01 17.35
C PRO A 95 -46.12 7.60 16.81
N LYS A 96 -45.85 7.44 15.50
CA LYS A 96 -45.61 6.12 14.91
C LYS A 96 -44.37 5.49 15.55
N THR A 97 -44.44 4.20 15.82
CA THR A 97 -43.30 3.43 16.30
C THR A 97 -42.30 3.21 15.18
N PHE A 98 -41.03 3.43 15.46
CA PHE A 98 -39.93 3.12 14.55
C PHE A 98 -38.67 2.78 15.35
N LYS A 99 -37.68 2.21 14.67
CA LYS A 99 -36.36 1.93 15.24
C LYS A 99 -35.26 2.33 14.27
N LEU A 100 -34.06 2.55 14.78
CA LEU A 100 -32.86 2.64 13.95
C LEU A 100 -32.65 1.33 13.19
N ASP A 101 -32.57 1.41 11.86
CA ASP A 101 -32.15 0.29 11.00
C ASP A 101 -30.63 0.25 10.90
N LYS A 102 -30.03 1.37 10.47
CA LYS A 102 -28.58 1.51 10.41
C LYS A 102 -28.12 2.96 10.46
N ILE A 103 -26.88 3.14 10.88
CA ILE A 103 -26.10 4.35 10.70
C ILE A 103 -25.12 4.13 9.55
N LYS A 104 -24.98 5.11 8.67
CA LYS A 104 -24.10 5.10 7.51
C LYS A 104 -23.20 6.34 7.52
N VAL A 105 -21.92 6.19 7.20
CA VAL A 105 -21.00 7.29 6.90
C VAL A 105 -20.49 7.16 5.47
N ILE A 106 -20.51 8.26 4.71
CA ILE A 106 -20.12 8.33 3.30
C ILE A 106 -18.98 9.34 3.14
N ASP A 107 -17.92 8.96 2.44
CA ASP A 107 -16.89 9.89 1.96
C ASP A 107 -17.49 10.76 0.85
N LEU A 108 -17.57 12.08 1.04
CA LEU A 108 -18.15 12.97 0.03
C LEU A 108 -17.20 13.25 -1.14
N GLU A 109 -15.91 12.92 -0.99
CA GLU A 109 -14.95 12.98 -2.08
C GLU A 109 -14.96 11.68 -2.92
N ASN A 110 -15.51 10.58 -2.39
CA ASN A 110 -15.80 9.35 -3.13
C ASN A 110 -16.98 8.59 -2.51
N THR A 111 -18.18 8.80 -3.07
CA THR A 111 -19.44 8.32 -2.48
C THR A 111 -19.63 6.80 -2.51
N ASP A 112 -18.83 6.08 -3.30
CA ASP A 112 -18.84 4.61 -3.30
C ASP A 112 -18.23 4.04 -2.00
N ARG A 113 -17.44 4.85 -1.28
CA ARG A 113 -16.84 4.47 -0.01
C ARG A 113 -17.74 4.83 1.14
N TYR A 114 -18.38 3.81 1.72
CA TYR A 114 -19.22 4.00 2.89
C TYR A 114 -19.06 2.89 3.92
N ALA A 115 -19.21 3.26 5.19
CA ALA A 115 -19.23 2.34 6.32
C ALA A 115 -20.59 2.37 7.01
N VAL A 116 -21.04 1.23 7.52
CA VAL A 116 -22.30 1.08 8.25
C VAL A 116 -22.08 0.43 9.61
N ASN A 117 -22.98 0.64 10.57
CA ASN A 117 -23.12 -0.13 11.82
C ASN A 117 -21.85 -0.82 12.36
N GLY A 118 -21.10 -0.14 13.22
CA GLY A 118 -19.88 -0.61 13.87
C GLY A 118 -18.62 -0.54 12.98
N GLN A 119 -18.77 -0.35 11.67
CA GLN A 119 -17.64 -0.29 10.74
C GLN A 119 -16.87 1.04 10.80
N THR A 120 -15.66 1.00 10.26
CA THR A 120 -14.79 2.17 10.12
C THR A 120 -14.61 2.54 8.65
N LEU A 121 -14.78 3.84 8.34
CA LEU A 121 -14.35 4.49 7.12
C LEU A 121 -12.92 5.02 7.30
N TYR A 122 -11.99 4.53 6.49
CA TYR A 122 -10.58 4.90 6.58
C TYR A 122 -10.22 5.96 5.55
N PHE A 123 -9.58 7.03 5.99
CA PHE A 123 -8.94 8.02 5.13
C PHE A 123 -7.43 7.84 5.13
N VAL A 124 -6.81 7.87 3.95
CA VAL A 124 -5.35 7.85 3.82
C VAL A 124 -4.82 9.27 3.75
N LYS A 125 -3.84 9.57 4.60
CA LYS A 125 -3.15 10.87 4.62
C LYS A 125 -2.30 11.03 3.36
N ASN A 126 -2.75 11.86 2.43
CA ASN A 126 -1.97 12.30 1.27
C ASN A 126 -1.31 13.65 1.53
N ILE A 127 -0.21 13.93 0.82
CA ILE A 127 0.45 15.25 0.84
C ILE A 127 -0.55 16.31 0.37
N GLY A 128 -0.62 17.44 1.10
CA GLY A 128 -1.52 18.56 0.76
C GLY A 128 -2.97 18.41 1.24
N VAL A 129 -3.43 17.23 1.68
CA VAL A 129 -4.80 17.05 2.19
C VAL A 129 -4.85 17.31 3.69
N THR A 130 -5.60 18.33 4.12
CA THR A 130 -5.72 18.73 5.54
C THR A 130 -7.03 18.28 6.19
N ASN A 131 -8.03 17.92 5.39
CA ASN A 131 -9.35 17.49 5.84
C ASN A 131 -10.13 16.80 4.71
N ARG A 132 -11.22 16.12 5.08
CA ARG A 132 -12.24 15.57 4.16
C ARG A 132 -13.64 15.76 4.71
N ARG A 133 -14.66 15.70 3.87
CA ARG A 133 -16.05 15.81 4.33
C ARG A 133 -16.71 14.44 4.34
N ALA A 134 -17.37 14.13 5.45
CA ALA A 134 -18.14 12.91 5.60
C ALA A 134 -19.60 13.26 5.89
N ARG A 135 -20.53 12.55 5.25
CA ARG A 135 -21.96 12.63 5.55
C ARG A 135 -22.36 11.44 6.42
N PHE A 136 -22.97 11.71 7.56
CA PHE A 136 -23.52 10.72 8.48
C PHE A 136 -25.03 10.68 8.33
N ILE A 137 -25.60 9.49 8.16
CA ILE A 137 -27.01 9.27 7.88
C ILE A 137 -27.55 8.21 8.84
N SER A 138 -28.67 8.45 9.49
CA SER A 138 -29.48 7.46 10.20
C SER A 138 -30.63 7.02 9.30
N GLU A 139 -30.67 5.74 8.99
CA GLU A 139 -31.81 5.11 8.33
C GLU A 139 -32.69 4.44 9.39
N ILE A 140 -33.98 4.74 9.36
CA ILE A 140 -34.97 4.23 10.32
C ILE A 140 -35.97 3.31 9.62
N SER A 141 -36.58 2.40 10.39
CA SER A 141 -37.59 1.46 9.91
C SER A 141 -38.83 1.46 10.82
N PRO A 142 -40.05 1.65 10.28
CA PRO A 142 -40.31 2.05 8.89
C PRO A 142 -39.71 3.42 8.58
N ASN A 143 -39.47 3.71 7.30
CA ASN A 143 -38.99 5.03 6.90
C ASN A 143 -40.10 6.06 7.14
N LEU A 144 -39.80 7.10 7.91
CA LEU A 144 -40.73 8.18 8.24
C LEU A 144 -40.17 9.50 7.73
N ASN A 145 -41.06 10.41 7.34
CA ASN A 145 -40.66 11.79 7.05
C ASN A 145 -40.07 12.42 8.32
N SER A 146 -39.07 13.29 8.18
CA SER A 146 -38.40 13.97 9.31
C SER A 146 -39.36 14.69 10.25
N GLU A 147 -40.51 15.07 9.71
CA GLU A 147 -41.56 15.77 10.40
C GLU A 147 -42.45 14.87 11.29
N GLU A 148 -42.52 13.56 11.02
CA GLU A 148 -43.25 12.57 11.83
C GLU A 148 -42.42 12.03 13.00
N ILE A 149 -41.13 12.38 13.02
CA ILE A 149 -40.16 11.92 13.99
C ILE A 149 -40.13 12.91 15.17
N PRO A 150 -40.47 12.47 16.40
CA PRO A 150 -40.36 13.35 17.55
C PRO A 150 -38.93 13.83 17.73
N TYR A 151 -38.77 15.09 18.16
CA TYR A 151 -37.46 15.78 18.22
C TYR A 151 -36.39 14.98 18.99
N GLU A 152 -36.76 14.38 20.13
CA GLU A 152 -35.85 13.60 20.98
C GLU A 152 -35.72 12.13 20.55
N SER A 153 -36.42 11.70 19.50
CA SER A 153 -36.40 10.31 19.02
C SER A 153 -35.26 10.00 18.05
N ILE A 154 -34.42 11.00 17.72
CA ILE A 154 -33.11 10.83 17.09
C ILE A 154 -32.09 11.69 17.83
N GLU A 155 -31.03 11.06 18.31
CA GLU A 155 -29.95 11.69 19.04
C GLU A 155 -28.61 11.34 18.37
N TRP A 156 -27.70 12.31 18.30
CA TRP A 156 -26.37 12.13 17.75
C TRP A 156 -25.31 12.46 18.80
N TRP A 157 -24.23 11.67 18.81
CA TRP A 157 -23.04 11.94 19.62
C TRP A 157 -21.81 11.96 18.74
N LEU A 158 -21.02 13.02 18.88
CA LEU A 158 -19.73 13.20 18.24
C LEU A 158 -18.65 12.98 19.29
N ASN A 159 -17.80 11.97 19.12
CA ASN A 159 -16.75 11.62 20.09
C ASN A 159 -17.27 11.55 21.54
N TYR A 160 -18.41 10.86 21.71
CA TYR A 160 -19.09 10.66 23.00
C TYR A 160 -19.72 11.92 23.62
N GLN A 161 -19.75 13.05 22.91
CA GLN A 161 -20.46 14.26 23.33
C GLN A 161 -21.78 14.39 22.56
N LEU A 162 -22.88 14.61 23.30
CA LEU A 162 -24.21 14.79 22.73
C LEU A 162 -24.26 16.07 21.89
N TRP A 163 -24.64 15.96 20.62
CA TRP A 163 -24.80 17.10 19.72
C TRP A 163 -26.27 17.51 19.64
N ARG A 164 -26.65 18.49 20.47
CA ARG A 164 -28.04 18.94 20.63
C ARG A 164 -28.66 19.47 19.33
N ASP A 165 -27.88 20.18 18.51
CA ASP A 165 -28.37 20.69 17.22
C ASP A 165 -28.66 19.57 16.20
N GLY A 166 -28.22 18.34 16.49
CA GLY A 166 -28.48 17.15 15.68
C GLY A 166 -29.83 16.49 15.96
N PHE A 167 -30.54 16.91 17.01
CA PHE A 167 -31.78 16.25 17.44
C PHE A 167 -32.84 16.23 16.34
N GLY A 168 -33.48 15.08 16.15
CA GLY A 168 -34.50 14.86 15.12
C GLY A 168 -33.98 14.87 13.68
N LYS A 169 -32.68 15.09 13.43
CA LYS A 169 -32.10 15.11 12.07
C LYS A 169 -31.72 13.71 11.62
N ASN A 170 -32.15 13.33 10.43
CA ASN A 170 -31.79 12.05 9.81
C ASN A 170 -30.34 12.03 9.29
N ASP A 171 -29.72 13.18 9.08
CA ASP A 171 -28.35 13.26 8.59
C ASP A 171 -27.67 14.58 8.92
N PHE A 172 -26.35 14.58 8.80
CA PHE A 172 -25.54 15.80 8.81
C PHE A 172 -24.21 15.57 8.10
N THR A 173 -23.54 16.66 7.75
CA THR A 173 -22.18 16.62 7.16
C THR A 173 -21.18 17.22 8.13
N GLN A 174 -20.01 16.60 8.26
CA GLN A 174 -18.92 17.10 9.09
C GLN A 174 -17.60 17.08 8.33
N LYS A 175 -16.80 18.12 8.55
CA LYS A 175 -15.41 18.21 8.10
C LYS A 175 -14.50 17.47 9.08
N ILE A 176 -13.88 16.40 8.62
CA ILE A 176 -12.97 15.55 9.39
C ILE A 176 -11.54 16.03 9.10
N PHE A 177 -10.93 16.70 10.06
CA PHE A 177 -9.54 17.16 9.94
C PHE A 177 -8.57 15.99 10.02
N LYS A 178 -7.45 16.11 9.30
CA LYS A 178 -6.33 15.17 9.34
C LYS A 178 -5.92 14.91 10.80
N ASP A 179 -5.54 13.67 11.09
CA ASP A 179 -5.10 13.20 12.42
C ASP A 179 -6.20 13.17 13.50
N LYS A 180 -7.44 13.56 13.18
CA LYS A 180 -8.57 13.43 14.10
C LYS A 180 -9.42 12.23 13.73
N ASN A 181 -9.41 11.21 14.58
CA ASN A 181 -10.39 10.14 14.50
C ASN A 181 -11.73 10.64 15.05
N VAL A 182 -12.82 10.27 14.38
CA VAL A 182 -14.17 10.67 14.76
C VAL A 182 -15.00 9.42 14.96
N THR A 183 -15.66 9.31 16.10
CA THR A 183 -16.69 8.30 16.37
C THR A 183 -18.03 9.00 16.41
N VAL A 184 -18.94 8.59 15.54
CA VAL A 184 -20.31 9.10 15.52
C VAL A 184 -21.26 8.01 15.96
N LYS A 185 -21.99 8.26 17.03
CA LYS A 185 -23.07 7.40 17.49
C LYS A 185 -24.39 8.05 17.14
N CYS A 186 -25.34 7.24 16.69
CA CYS A 186 -26.74 7.64 16.55
C CYS A 186 -27.58 6.73 17.43
N LYS A 187 -28.59 7.29 18.08
CA LYS A 187 -29.69 6.53 18.66
C LYS A 187 -30.97 7.03 18.03
N ALA A 188 -31.79 6.13 17.52
CA ALA A 188 -33.08 6.47 16.96
C ALA A 188 -34.13 5.42 17.32
N GLY A 189 -35.35 5.88 17.56
CA GLY A 189 -36.51 5.02 17.79
C GLY A 189 -37.54 5.61 18.75
N TYR A 190 -38.76 5.10 18.64
CA TYR A 190 -39.87 5.43 19.53
C TYR A 190 -40.73 4.18 19.82
N PRO A 191 -41.14 3.93 21.09
CA PRO A 191 -40.82 4.70 22.30
C PRO A 191 -39.42 4.41 22.86
N VAL A 192 -38.70 3.43 22.30
CA VAL A 192 -37.37 3.01 22.76
C VAL A 192 -36.32 3.42 21.72
N LEU A 193 -35.24 4.04 22.20
CA LEU A 193 -34.10 4.42 21.38
C LEU A 193 -33.14 3.24 21.19
N TYR A 194 -32.85 2.89 19.93
CA TYR A 194 -31.83 1.91 19.57
C TYR A 194 -30.59 2.59 19.03
N GLY A 195 -29.41 2.16 19.46
CA GLY A 195 -28.15 2.83 19.16
C GLY A 195 -27.19 2.02 18.31
N SER A 196 -26.46 2.70 17.43
CA SER A 196 -25.35 2.16 16.67
C SER A 196 -24.29 3.24 16.45
N GLU A 197 -23.09 2.86 16.04
CA GLU A 197 -21.99 3.80 15.81
C GLU A 197 -21.26 3.53 14.50
N VAL A 198 -20.59 4.54 13.96
CA VAL A 198 -19.61 4.41 12.87
C VAL A 198 -18.38 5.23 13.23
N LYS A 199 -17.25 4.80 12.66
CA LYS A 199 -15.95 5.44 12.92
C LYS A 199 -15.38 5.98 11.62
N VAL A 200 -14.69 7.11 11.72
CA VAL A 200 -13.83 7.65 10.67
C VAL A 200 -12.43 7.73 11.23
N ARG A 201 -11.45 7.12 10.55
CA ARG A 201 -10.06 7.10 11.01
C ARG A 201 -9.11 7.54 9.92
N TRP A 202 -8.09 8.31 10.30
CA TRP A 202 -6.98 8.65 9.41
C TRP A 202 -5.82 7.68 9.56
N VAL A 203 -5.27 7.23 8.45
CA VAL A 203 -4.13 6.32 8.38
C VAL A 203 -3.01 6.98 7.62
N ASN A 204 -1.77 6.77 8.05
CA ASN A 204 -0.63 7.37 7.36
C ASN A 204 -0.50 6.81 5.94
N GLY A 205 -0.48 7.68 4.93
CA GLY A 205 -0.23 7.32 3.53
C GLY A 205 1.21 7.53 3.08
N ALA A 206 2.08 8.02 3.97
CA ALA A 206 3.48 8.25 3.63
C ALA A 206 4.16 6.95 3.18
N THR A 207 5.01 7.07 2.16
CA THR A 207 5.93 6.00 1.78
C THR A 207 6.89 5.75 2.93
N THR A 208 6.90 4.54 3.45
CA THR A 208 7.86 4.10 4.46
C THR A 208 8.76 3.02 3.85
N SER A 209 10.04 3.01 4.22
CA SER A 209 10.91 1.89 3.90
C SER A 209 10.55 0.72 4.82
N ASP A 210 10.11 -0.40 4.25
CA ASP A 210 9.82 -1.61 5.01
C ASP A 210 11.07 -2.50 5.09
N LYS A 211 11.01 -3.57 5.89
CA LYS A 211 11.98 -4.66 5.79
C LYS A 211 11.72 -5.43 4.50
N PHE A 212 12.78 -5.59 3.71
CA PHE A 212 12.72 -6.23 2.41
C PHE A 212 12.37 -7.72 2.55
N ALA A 213 11.32 -8.19 1.87
CA ALA A 213 10.85 -9.57 1.93
C ALA A 213 11.43 -10.43 0.79
N PHE A 214 12.68 -10.17 0.41
CA PHE A 214 13.42 -11.00 -0.52
C PHE A 214 14.45 -11.80 0.26
N ASN A 215 14.68 -13.04 -0.16
CA ASN A 215 15.65 -13.87 0.54
C ASN A 215 17.08 -13.37 0.25
N PHE A 216 17.65 -12.63 1.20
CA PHE A 216 19.03 -12.14 1.14
C PHE A 216 20.06 -13.27 0.97
N ASP A 217 19.73 -14.48 1.44
CA ASP A 217 20.58 -15.67 1.31
C ASP A 217 21.00 -15.93 -0.15
N LYS A 218 20.16 -15.54 -1.13
CA LYS A 218 20.47 -15.69 -2.55
C LYS A 218 21.54 -14.72 -3.02
N ILE A 219 21.42 -13.44 -2.66
CA ILE A 219 22.42 -12.42 -3.02
C ILE A 219 23.73 -12.69 -2.28
N ASP A 220 23.64 -13.13 -1.01
CA ASP A 220 24.81 -13.53 -0.22
C ASP A 220 25.52 -14.74 -0.82
N LYS A 221 24.78 -15.72 -1.36
CA LYS A 221 25.38 -16.86 -2.08
C LYS A 221 26.10 -16.42 -3.36
N VAL A 222 25.53 -15.50 -4.13
CA VAL A 222 26.21 -14.93 -5.32
C VAL A 222 27.50 -14.22 -4.90
N LYS A 223 27.43 -13.40 -3.85
CA LYS A 223 28.59 -12.69 -3.32
C LYS A 223 29.69 -13.65 -2.84
N ASP A 224 29.34 -14.71 -2.12
CA ASP A 224 30.29 -15.74 -1.66
C ASP A 224 31.04 -16.40 -2.84
N TYR A 225 30.34 -16.76 -3.92
CA TYR A 225 30.97 -17.30 -5.11
C TYR A 225 31.96 -16.31 -5.75
N ILE A 226 31.57 -15.04 -5.88
CA ILE A 226 32.45 -14.00 -6.45
C ILE A 226 33.66 -13.75 -5.54
N ASP A 227 33.48 -13.74 -4.22
CA ASP A 227 34.57 -13.58 -3.25
C ASP A 227 35.55 -14.75 -3.29
N LYS A 228 35.08 -15.99 -3.45
CA LYS A 228 35.94 -17.17 -3.65
C LYS A 228 36.73 -17.09 -4.96
N LEU A 229 36.06 -16.72 -6.06
CA LEU A 229 36.72 -16.48 -7.35
C LEU A 229 37.80 -15.40 -7.25
N LYS A 230 37.50 -14.29 -6.56
CA LYS A 230 38.47 -13.23 -6.28
C LYS A 230 39.70 -13.73 -5.53
N ARG A 231 39.52 -14.50 -4.44
CA ARG A 231 40.65 -15.00 -3.64
C ARG A 231 41.54 -15.92 -4.46
N TYR A 232 40.95 -16.77 -5.30
CA TYR A 232 41.69 -17.73 -6.11
C TYR A 232 42.43 -17.08 -7.29
N ILE A 233 41.72 -16.23 -8.05
CA ILE A 233 42.26 -15.63 -9.28
C ILE A 233 43.04 -14.34 -8.96
N ASN A 234 42.90 -13.79 -7.74
CA ASN A 234 43.47 -12.53 -7.27
C ASN A 234 43.10 -11.35 -8.18
N VAL A 235 41.80 -11.04 -8.22
CA VAL A 235 41.21 -10.03 -9.13
C VAL A 235 40.31 -9.06 -8.37
N PRO A 236 40.24 -7.79 -8.80
CA PRO A 236 39.36 -6.81 -8.18
C PRO A 236 37.88 -7.11 -8.44
N ILE A 237 37.04 -6.84 -7.44
CA ILE A 237 35.58 -6.80 -7.56
C ILE A 237 35.14 -5.35 -7.40
N TYR A 238 34.43 -4.84 -8.39
CA TYR A 238 33.84 -3.51 -8.40
C TYR A 238 32.37 -3.59 -8.00
N THR A 239 31.97 -2.69 -7.10
CA THR A 239 30.58 -2.53 -6.65
C THR A 239 29.82 -1.45 -7.40
N SER A 240 30.47 -0.80 -8.37
CA SER A 240 29.92 0.25 -9.23
C SER A 240 30.20 -0.06 -10.69
N LEU A 241 29.17 0.06 -11.53
CA LEU A 241 29.28 -0.12 -12.97
C LEU A 241 30.26 0.86 -13.62
N THR A 242 30.31 2.11 -13.14
CA THR A 242 31.22 3.13 -13.67
C THR A 242 32.68 2.77 -13.39
N SER A 243 33.00 2.37 -12.16
CA SER A 243 34.36 1.95 -11.79
C SER A 243 34.79 0.69 -12.53
N TYR A 244 33.88 -0.26 -12.70
CA TYR A 244 34.10 -1.46 -13.50
C TYR A 244 34.38 -1.11 -14.97
N ASN A 245 33.58 -0.24 -15.59
CA ASN A 245 33.75 0.14 -16.99
C ASN A 245 35.07 0.85 -17.25
N ASN A 246 35.53 1.67 -16.30
CA ASN A 246 36.77 2.43 -16.41
C ASN A 246 38.02 1.70 -15.88
N SER A 247 37.88 0.46 -15.41
CA SER A 247 39.03 -0.32 -14.93
C SER A 247 40.01 -0.64 -16.06
N ASN A 248 41.30 -0.51 -15.75
CA ASN A 248 42.43 -0.96 -16.57
C ASN A 248 43.04 -2.28 -16.05
N ASP A 249 42.41 -2.92 -15.07
CA ASP A 249 42.92 -4.18 -14.52
C ASP A 249 42.83 -5.30 -15.57
N PRO A 250 43.82 -6.22 -15.60
CA PRO A 250 43.85 -7.30 -16.57
C PRO A 250 42.56 -8.12 -16.59
N LEU A 251 41.96 -8.39 -15.42
CA LEU A 251 40.67 -9.06 -15.28
C LEU A 251 39.88 -8.40 -14.15
N SER A 252 38.61 -8.09 -14.39
CA SER A 252 37.74 -7.34 -13.47
C SER A 252 36.39 -8.01 -13.30
N PHE A 253 35.82 -7.94 -12.09
CA PHE A 253 34.47 -8.39 -11.77
C PHE A 253 33.56 -7.22 -11.40
N LEU A 254 32.30 -7.26 -11.82
CA LEU A 254 31.22 -6.38 -11.38
C LEU A 254 30.26 -7.17 -10.49
N PHE A 255 29.98 -6.63 -9.30
CA PHE A 255 28.90 -7.08 -8.43
C PHE A 255 28.28 -5.88 -7.73
N SER A 256 27.18 -5.37 -8.28
CA SER A 256 26.48 -4.20 -7.76
C SER A 256 25.02 -4.54 -7.52
N VAL A 257 24.50 -4.22 -6.34
CA VAL A 257 23.12 -4.54 -5.96
C VAL A 257 22.41 -3.27 -5.50
N ASP A 258 21.29 -2.96 -6.15
CA ASP A 258 20.41 -1.86 -5.79
C ASP A 258 19.10 -2.41 -5.23
N TYR A 259 18.61 -1.75 -4.18
CA TYR A 259 17.38 -2.11 -3.49
C TYR A 259 16.42 -0.92 -3.45
N LEU A 260 15.15 -1.16 -3.76
CA LEU A 260 14.07 -0.22 -3.53
C LEU A 260 12.99 -0.88 -2.67
N ASN A 261 12.65 -0.30 -1.53
CA ASN A 261 11.53 -0.74 -0.70
C ASN A 261 10.57 0.41 -0.45
N GLU A 262 9.34 0.27 -0.95
CA GLU A 262 8.28 1.24 -0.77
C GLU A 262 7.05 0.57 -0.18
N ARG A 263 6.65 1.02 1.01
CA ARG A 263 5.34 0.70 1.59
C ARG A 263 4.45 1.93 1.54
N LYS A 264 3.27 1.79 0.93
CA LYS A 264 2.27 2.86 0.84
C LYS A 264 0.88 2.35 1.13
N ASN A 265 0.13 3.06 1.96
CA ASN A 265 -1.31 2.82 2.10
C ASN A 265 -2.07 3.54 0.98
N LYS A 266 -3.02 2.85 0.37
CA LYS A 266 -3.91 3.40 -0.67
C LYS A 266 -5.36 3.11 -0.33
N GLU A 267 -6.21 4.09 -0.57
CA GLU A 267 -7.66 3.95 -0.39
C GLU A 267 -8.23 3.01 -1.44
N SER A 268 -9.21 2.20 -1.06
CA SER A 268 -10.06 1.54 -2.05
C SER A 268 -10.95 2.58 -2.72
N GLU A 269 -11.14 2.48 -4.02
CA GLU A 269 -12.10 3.31 -4.74
C GLU A 269 -13.55 2.89 -4.49
N LYS A 270 -13.80 1.63 -4.08
CA LYS A 270 -15.15 1.04 -4.04
C LYS A 270 -15.69 0.76 -2.64
N ASN A 271 -14.85 0.84 -1.62
CA ASN A 271 -15.25 0.46 -0.27
C ASN A 271 -14.58 1.33 0.79
N ARG A 272 -15.07 1.22 2.03
CA ARG A 272 -14.61 1.98 3.20
C ARG A 272 -13.17 1.71 3.64
N LEU A 273 -12.52 0.69 3.08
CA LEU A 273 -11.21 0.22 3.52
C LEU A 273 -10.08 0.93 2.76
N TYR A 274 -8.87 0.62 3.21
CA TYR A 274 -7.62 0.86 2.48
C TYR A 274 -6.84 -0.46 2.42
N TYR A 275 -5.87 -0.50 1.52
CA TYR A 275 -4.90 -1.58 1.43
C TYR A 275 -3.49 -1.02 1.50
N THR A 276 -2.56 -1.82 2.01
CA THR A 276 -1.14 -1.52 1.99
C THR A 276 -0.54 -2.17 0.76
N GLU A 277 0.07 -1.37 -0.11
CA GLU A 277 0.98 -1.84 -1.15
C GLU A 277 2.40 -1.84 -0.62
N ILE A 278 3.11 -2.94 -0.84
CA ILE A 278 4.54 -3.07 -0.59
C ILE A 278 5.19 -3.42 -1.91
N LYS A 279 6.10 -2.57 -2.38
CA LYS A 279 6.90 -2.76 -3.58
C LYS A 279 8.35 -2.95 -3.17
N ASN A 280 8.90 -4.13 -3.45
CA ASN A 280 10.28 -4.49 -3.21
C ASN A 280 10.96 -4.75 -4.55
N GLU A 281 11.97 -3.97 -4.92
CA GLU A 281 12.76 -4.20 -6.14
C GLU A 281 14.21 -4.51 -5.78
N VAL A 282 14.75 -5.58 -6.35
CA VAL A 282 16.19 -5.85 -6.39
C VAL A 282 16.65 -5.70 -7.82
N THR A 283 17.76 -5.01 -8.00
CA THR A 283 18.52 -5.02 -9.24
C THR A 283 19.92 -5.53 -8.93
N LEU A 284 20.36 -6.56 -9.65
CA LEU A 284 21.72 -7.08 -9.59
C LEU A 284 22.40 -6.81 -10.92
N ASN A 285 23.46 -6.00 -10.91
CA ASN A 285 24.38 -5.85 -12.04
C ASN A 285 25.58 -6.74 -11.77
N ILE A 286 25.85 -7.63 -12.73
CA ILE A 286 26.94 -8.60 -12.61
C ILE A 286 27.70 -8.71 -13.92
N GLY A 287 29.01 -8.91 -13.84
CA GLY A 287 29.83 -9.02 -15.04
C GLY A 287 31.27 -9.39 -14.75
N VAL A 288 31.96 -9.80 -15.81
CA VAL A 288 33.38 -10.11 -15.83
C VAL A 288 33.96 -9.68 -17.18
N LYS A 289 35.10 -8.97 -17.14
CA LYS A 289 35.79 -8.55 -18.36
C LYS A 289 37.30 -8.59 -18.21
N GLY A 290 37.98 -8.87 -19.32
CA GLY A 290 39.42 -8.83 -19.43
C GLY A 290 40.05 -10.21 -19.58
N LYS A 291 41.37 -10.25 -19.46
CA LYS A 291 42.19 -11.44 -19.60
C LYS A 291 43.31 -11.45 -18.58
N ILE A 292 43.47 -12.59 -17.91
CA ILE A 292 44.63 -12.86 -17.06
C ILE A 292 45.27 -14.15 -17.51
N GLU A 293 46.59 -14.21 -17.35
CA GLU A 293 47.37 -15.41 -17.57
C GLU A 293 48.37 -15.54 -16.43
N LYS A 294 48.51 -16.75 -15.87
CA LYS A 294 49.42 -17.03 -14.77
C LYS A 294 50.15 -18.36 -14.99
N PRO A 295 51.38 -18.49 -14.49
CA PRO A 295 52.11 -19.76 -14.55
C PRO A 295 51.35 -20.84 -13.80
N VAL A 296 51.34 -22.06 -14.35
CA VAL A 296 50.92 -23.24 -13.58
C VAL A 296 52.03 -23.53 -12.56
N PRO A 297 51.72 -23.64 -11.25
CA PRO A 297 52.71 -23.91 -10.21
C PRO A 297 53.57 -25.14 -10.54
N GLY A 298 54.90 -24.99 -10.50
CA GLY A 298 55.85 -26.08 -10.75
C GLY A 298 56.12 -26.41 -12.23
N LEU A 299 55.44 -25.75 -13.18
CA LEU A 299 55.55 -26.06 -14.62
C LEU A 299 55.84 -24.83 -15.49
N ALA A 300 56.15 -23.71 -14.87
CA ALA A 300 56.72 -22.57 -15.57
C ALA A 300 57.94 -22.05 -14.81
N THR A 301 58.99 -21.76 -15.57
CA THR A 301 60.16 -21.07 -15.05
C THR A 301 59.83 -19.58 -14.87
N PRO A 302 60.28 -18.94 -13.78
CA PRO A 302 60.23 -17.50 -13.68
C PRO A 302 60.94 -16.87 -14.87
N GLU A 303 60.34 -15.82 -15.43
CA GLU A 303 60.93 -15.07 -16.54
C GLU A 303 62.29 -14.51 -16.12
N LEU A 304 63.36 -14.94 -16.81
CA LEU A 304 64.71 -14.45 -16.58
C LEU A 304 65.05 -13.41 -17.64
N LYS A 305 65.21 -12.16 -17.20
CA LYS A 305 65.77 -11.06 -18.00
C LYS A 305 67.17 -10.76 -17.53
N THR A 306 68.16 -11.04 -18.36
CA THR A 306 69.56 -10.78 -18.04
C THR A 306 70.33 -10.36 -19.30
N LYS A 307 71.57 -9.90 -19.12
CA LYS A 307 72.49 -9.63 -20.24
C LYS A 307 73.57 -10.68 -20.27
N LEU A 308 73.70 -11.37 -21.40
CA LEU A 308 74.79 -12.31 -21.65
C LEU A 308 75.58 -11.83 -22.88
N TRP A 309 76.89 -11.61 -22.71
CA TRP A 309 77.78 -11.10 -23.76
C TRP A 309 77.29 -9.82 -24.47
N GLY A 310 76.74 -8.88 -23.71
CA GLY A 310 76.25 -7.60 -24.24
C GLY A 310 74.93 -7.67 -25.02
N LYS A 311 74.29 -8.84 -25.08
CA LYS A 311 72.97 -9.04 -25.68
C LYS A 311 71.92 -9.28 -24.60
N ASP A 312 70.73 -8.74 -24.81
CA ASP A 312 69.58 -8.99 -23.93
C ASP A 312 69.12 -10.45 -24.11
N LEU A 313 69.09 -11.18 -23.01
CA LEU A 313 68.62 -12.55 -22.92
C LEU A 313 67.30 -12.56 -22.14
N GLU A 314 66.26 -13.07 -22.77
CA GLU A 314 64.96 -13.31 -22.16
C GLU A 314 64.66 -14.81 -22.27
N LEU A 315 64.48 -15.47 -21.12
CA LEU A 315 64.11 -16.88 -21.02
C LEU A 315 62.81 -17.01 -20.22
N ALA A 316 61.78 -17.51 -20.88
CA ALA A 316 60.56 -17.98 -20.22
C ALA A 316 60.15 -19.30 -20.86
N LEU A 317 59.94 -20.34 -20.06
CA LEU A 317 59.50 -21.65 -20.55
C LEU A 317 58.49 -22.23 -19.57
N GLY A 318 57.32 -22.63 -20.06
CA GLY A 318 56.36 -23.31 -19.22
C GLY A 318 54.94 -23.36 -19.73
N VAL A 319 54.09 -23.97 -18.91
CA VAL A 319 52.65 -24.00 -19.12
C VAL A 319 51.99 -22.93 -18.26
N TYR A 320 51.21 -22.06 -18.90
CA TYR A 320 50.43 -21.03 -18.24
C TYR A 320 48.95 -21.37 -18.34
N TRP A 321 48.17 -21.04 -17.32
CA TRP A 321 46.72 -21.03 -17.45
C TRP A 321 46.25 -19.61 -17.74
N PHE A 322 45.18 -19.47 -18.52
CA PHE A 322 44.57 -18.18 -18.78
C PHE A 322 43.06 -18.22 -18.56
N ILE A 323 42.50 -17.07 -18.22
CA ILE A 323 41.07 -16.79 -18.24
C ILE A 323 40.87 -15.56 -19.11
N GLU A 324 39.97 -15.66 -20.07
CA GLU A 324 39.54 -14.58 -20.94
C GLU A 324 38.01 -14.47 -20.87
N ALA A 325 37.52 -13.31 -20.48
CA ALA A 325 36.14 -13.11 -20.13
C ALA A 325 35.62 -11.80 -20.69
N ASN A 326 34.39 -11.82 -21.19
CA ASN A 326 33.64 -10.62 -21.56
C ASN A 326 32.16 -10.95 -21.53
N ALA A 327 31.60 -10.99 -20.32
CA ALA A 327 30.21 -11.34 -20.09
C ALA A 327 29.64 -10.47 -18.97
N GLY A 328 28.34 -10.18 -19.03
CA GLY A 328 27.68 -9.44 -17.98
C GLY A 328 26.26 -9.04 -18.35
N GLY A 329 25.57 -8.50 -17.37
CA GLY A 329 24.24 -7.94 -17.57
C GLY A 329 23.57 -7.55 -16.27
N LYS A 330 22.26 -7.34 -16.36
CA LYS A 330 21.43 -6.84 -15.30
C LYS A 330 20.25 -7.79 -15.07
N LEU A 331 20.12 -8.27 -13.84
CA LEU A 331 18.95 -8.99 -13.36
C LEU A 331 18.12 -8.06 -12.48
N GLY A 332 16.83 -8.32 -12.44
CA GLY A 332 15.98 -7.63 -11.48
C GLY A 332 14.69 -8.37 -11.22
N VAL A 333 14.15 -8.10 -10.05
CA VAL A 333 12.91 -8.70 -9.58
C VAL A 333 12.17 -7.69 -8.73
N THR A 334 10.89 -7.52 -9.04
CA THR A 334 9.95 -6.68 -8.33
C THR A 334 8.88 -7.57 -7.69
N ARG A 335 8.77 -7.51 -6.37
CA ARG A 335 7.68 -8.11 -5.59
C ARG A 335 6.71 -7.02 -5.21
N GLU A 336 5.48 -7.15 -5.67
CA GLU A 336 4.34 -6.32 -5.25
C GLU A 336 3.44 -7.15 -4.34
N ALA A 337 3.19 -6.67 -3.12
CA ALA A 337 2.24 -7.27 -2.20
C ALA A 337 1.14 -6.28 -1.85
N VAL A 338 -0.10 -6.74 -1.91
CA VAL A 338 -1.30 -5.97 -1.55
C VAL A 338 -1.96 -6.67 -0.38
N THR A 339 -2.01 -5.99 0.77
CA THR A 339 -2.62 -6.51 2.00
C THR A 339 -3.73 -5.59 2.47
N TRP A 340 -4.93 -6.14 2.67
CA TRP A 340 -6.08 -5.39 3.17
C TRP A 340 -6.04 -5.22 4.69
N VAL A 341 -6.44 -4.05 5.20
CA VAL A 341 -6.36 -3.73 6.64
C VAL A 341 -7.23 -4.62 7.54
N GLU A 342 -8.34 -5.14 7.02
CA GLU A 342 -9.28 -6.01 7.76
C GLU A 342 -9.27 -7.47 7.26
N SER A 343 -8.45 -7.79 6.25
CA SER A 343 -8.28 -9.14 5.70
C SER A 343 -6.79 -9.42 5.50
N SER A 344 -6.01 -9.36 6.58
CA SER A 344 -4.55 -9.55 6.53
C SER A 344 -4.13 -10.91 5.94
N ASN A 345 -5.04 -11.88 5.97
CA ASN A 345 -4.83 -13.23 5.43
C ASN A 345 -4.96 -13.29 3.90
N ASP A 346 -5.58 -12.30 3.25
CA ASP A 346 -5.75 -12.23 1.80
C ASP A 346 -4.70 -11.33 1.16
N THR A 347 -3.42 -11.63 1.41
CA THR A 347 -2.33 -10.89 0.78
C THR A 347 -2.11 -11.40 -0.65
N LYS A 348 -2.38 -10.54 -1.64
CA LYS A 348 -2.07 -10.84 -3.04
C LYS A 348 -0.61 -10.51 -3.31
N ILE A 349 0.16 -11.49 -3.77
CA ILE A 349 1.58 -11.33 -4.12
C ILE A 349 1.74 -11.48 -5.63
N ILE A 350 2.44 -10.54 -6.25
CA ILE A 350 2.79 -10.55 -7.67
C ILE A 350 4.30 -10.42 -7.79
N TRP A 351 4.91 -11.30 -8.57
CA TRP A 351 6.33 -11.27 -8.90
C TRP A 351 6.51 -10.88 -10.36
N LYS A 352 7.36 -9.88 -10.62
CA LYS A 352 7.76 -9.44 -11.96
C LYS A 352 9.27 -9.55 -12.05
N TYR A 353 9.77 -10.19 -13.10
CA TYR A 353 11.21 -10.36 -13.34
C TYR A 353 11.61 -9.52 -14.54
N LEU A 354 12.80 -8.90 -14.50
CA LEU A 354 13.39 -8.28 -15.67
C LEU A 354 13.70 -9.34 -16.74
N ASP A 355 13.76 -8.91 -17.99
CA ASP A 355 14.20 -9.72 -19.13
C ASP A 355 15.62 -9.27 -19.55
N PRO A 356 16.63 -10.15 -19.53
CA PRO A 356 16.56 -11.55 -19.13
C PRO A 356 16.41 -11.74 -17.61
N SER A 357 15.71 -12.80 -17.19
CA SER A 357 15.54 -13.17 -15.76
C SER A 357 16.66 -14.06 -15.23
N ALA A 358 17.57 -14.48 -16.12
CA ALA A 358 18.75 -15.29 -15.81
C ALA A 358 19.96 -14.75 -16.57
N ILE A 359 21.14 -14.83 -15.95
CA ILE A 359 22.43 -14.46 -16.55
C ILE A 359 23.41 -15.60 -16.31
N GLU A 360 24.14 -15.93 -17.37
CA GLU A 360 25.27 -16.84 -17.37
C GLU A 360 26.52 -16.03 -17.73
N LEU A 361 27.54 -16.09 -16.88
CA LEU A 361 28.84 -15.48 -17.13
C LEU A 361 29.76 -16.49 -17.78
N ASP A 362 29.72 -16.57 -19.11
CA ASP A 362 30.61 -17.44 -19.86
C ASP A 362 32.02 -16.85 -19.97
N THR A 363 33.02 -17.73 -19.80
CA THR A 363 34.43 -17.38 -19.90
C THR A 363 35.19 -18.44 -20.69
N ALA A 364 36.28 -18.05 -21.33
CA ALA A 364 37.23 -18.97 -21.94
C ALA A 364 38.38 -19.22 -20.95
N ILE A 365 38.61 -20.48 -20.61
CA ILE A 365 39.70 -20.90 -19.72
C ILE A 365 40.54 -21.93 -20.45
N GLY A 366 41.87 -21.90 -20.30
CA GLY A 366 42.71 -22.85 -21.00
C GLY A 366 44.16 -22.88 -20.56
N LEU A 367 44.93 -23.75 -21.19
CA LEU A 367 46.39 -23.84 -21.01
C LEU A 367 47.09 -23.29 -22.25
N ASN A 368 48.13 -22.50 -22.01
CA ASN A 368 48.95 -21.87 -23.02
C ASN A 368 50.42 -22.21 -22.74
N PRO A 369 50.98 -23.24 -23.39
CA PRO A 369 52.40 -23.52 -23.29
C PRO A 369 53.18 -22.43 -24.05
N LYS A 370 54.26 -21.93 -23.45
CA LYS A 370 55.05 -20.82 -24.02
C LYS A 370 56.53 -21.07 -23.85
N ALA A 371 57.27 -20.66 -24.87
CA ALA A 371 58.69 -20.44 -24.83
C ALA A 371 58.97 -19.03 -25.33
N VAL A 372 59.86 -18.31 -24.64
CA VAL A 372 60.51 -17.11 -25.15
C VAL A 372 62.00 -17.33 -24.99
N PHE A 373 62.69 -17.45 -26.12
CA PHE A 373 64.15 -17.50 -26.18
C PHE A 373 64.61 -16.44 -27.17
N LYS A 374 65.33 -15.41 -26.68
CA LYS A 374 65.96 -14.39 -27.53
C LYS A 374 67.46 -14.64 -27.58
N ILE A 375 67.90 -15.51 -28.50
CA ILE A 375 69.32 -15.84 -28.73
C ILE A 375 69.62 -15.69 -30.23
N PRO A 376 70.77 -15.12 -30.64
CA PRO A 376 71.13 -15.01 -32.06
C PRO A 376 71.14 -16.37 -32.75
N ASN A 377 70.48 -16.47 -33.91
CA ASN A 377 70.33 -17.69 -34.72
C ASN A 377 69.63 -18.87 -34.01
N PHE A 378 68.95 -18.66 -32.89
CA PHE A 378 68.17 -19.69 -32.21
C PHE A 378 66.77 -19.17 -31.88
N GLU A 379 65.76 -19.88 -32.37
CA GLU A 379 64.36 -19.55 -32.18
C GLU A 379 63.61 -20.79 -31.70
N VAL A 380 62.74 -20.62 -30.70
CA VAL A 380 61.83 -21.68 -30.24
C VAL A 380 60.45 -21.08 -30.18
N GLU A 381 59.54 -21.62 -30.96
CA GLU A 381 58.11 -21.35 -30.88
C GLU A 381 57.43 -22.55 -30.21
N ILE A 382 56.57 -22.30 -29.23
CA ILE A 382 55.74 -23.34 -28.63
C ILE A 382 54.29 -23.10 -29.00
N SER A 383 53.68 -24.13 -29.58
CA SER A 383 52.25 -24.21 -29.89
C SER A 383 51.56 -25.29 -29.04
N GLY A 384 50.25 -25.45 -29.21
CA GLY A 384 49.45 -26.39 -28.41
C GLY A 384 48.54 -25.72 -27.37
N LYS A 385 48.19 -24.44 -27.55
CA LYS A 385 47.20 -23.75 -26.72
C LYS A 385 45.86 -24.50 -26.76
N SER A 386 45.33 -24.82 -25.59
CA SER A 386 44.00 -25.39 -25.41
C SER A 386 43.05 -24.34 -24.84
N THR A 387 41.77 -24.43 -25.19
CA THR A 387 40.73 -23.53 -24.67
C THR A 387 39.44 -24.31 -24.44
N ALA A 388 38.82 -24.10 -23.30
CA ALA A 388 37.49 -24.59 -22.95
C ALA A 388 36.57 -23.40 -22.65
N LYS A 389 35.30 -23.50 -23.05
CA LYS A 389 34.26 -22.57 -22.60
C LYS A 389 33.73 -23.06 -21.26
N VAL A 390 33.67 -22.16 -20.28
CA VAL A 390 33.27 -22.45 -18.91
C VAL A 390 32.26 -21.43 -18.46
N GLU A 391 31.13 -21.92 -17.97
CA GLU A 391 30.16 -21.12 -17.23
C GLU A 391 30.79 -20.80 -15.86
N LEU A 392 31.17 -19.53 -15.67
CA LEU A 392 31.82 -19.08 -14.45
C LEU A 392 30.79 -18.91 -13.32
N LEU A 393 29.62 -18.38 -13.65
CA LEU A 393 28.55 -18.15 -12.69
C LEU A 393 27.22 -18.11 -13.43
N LYS A 394 26.21 -18.79 -12.87
CA LYS A 394 24.84 -18.73 -13.32
C LYS A 394 23.94 -18.21 -12.21
N VAL A 395 23.14 -17.20 -12.54
CA VAL A 395 22.16 -16.61 -11.63
C VAL A 395 20.81 -16.57 -12.33
N ASP A 396 19.82 -17.26 -11.77
CA ASP A 396 18.44 -17.27 -12.25
C ASP A 396 17.49 -16.88 -11.11
N PHE A 397 16.93 -15.67 -11.20
CA PHE A 397 15.99 -15.17 -10.20
C PHE A 397 14.63 -15.86 -10.27
N LYS A 398 14.21 -16.29 -11.45
CA LYS A 398 12.89 -16.90 -11.68
C LYS A 398 12.85 -18.33 -11.15
N ASN A 399 13.83 -19.15 -11.52
CA ASN A 399 13.93 -20.55 -11.11
C ASN A 399 14.68 -20.74 -9.79
N SER A 400 15.18 -19.65 -9.19
CA SER A 400 15.93 -19.69 -7.93
C SER A 400 17.21 -20.52 -7.99
N GLN A 401 17.89 -20.51 -9.14
CA GLN A 401 19.12 -21.29 -9.35
C GLN A 401 20.34 -20.38 -9.28
N ILE A 402 21.31 -20.74 -8.44
CA ILE A 402 22.61 -20.07 -8.34
C ILE A 402 23.69 -21.14 -8.22
N SER A 403 24.59 -21.18 -9.20
CA SER A 403 25.70 -22.13 -9.28
C SER A 403 26.95 -21.46 -9.81
N CYS A 404 28.10 -21.96 -9.38
CA CYS A 404 29.40 -21.54 -9.87
C CYS A 404 30.16 -22.80 -10.27
N PRO A 405 29.94 -23.34 -11.48
CA PRO A 405 30.48 -24.64 -11.89
C PRO A 405 31.99 -24.76 -11.70
N LEU A 406 32.74 -23.67 -11.94
CA LEU A 406 34.18 -23.64 -11.72
C LEU A 406 34.59 -23.85 -10.26
N ILE A 407 33.85 -23.29 -9.30
CA ILE A 407 34.08 -23.46 -7.87
C ILE A 407 33.57 -24.83 -7.40
N ASP A 408 32.34 -25.17 -7.79
CA ASP A 408 31.66 -26.37 -7.31
C ASP A 408 32.36 -27.65 -7.82
N ASN A 409 32.65 -27.70 -9.13
CA ASN A 409 33.13 -28.90 -9.81
C ASN A 409 34.61 -28.82 -10.24
N GLY A 410 35.14 -27.62 -10.48
CA GLY A 410 36.44 -27.44 -11.14
C GLY A 410 36.37 -27.77 -12.63
N ILE A 411 37.50 -27.62 -13.33
CA ILE A 411 37.64 -28.02 -14.73
C ILE A 411 39.00 -28.64 -15.00
N VAL A 412 39.01 -29.79 -15.69
CA VAL A 412 40.23 -30.39 -16.20
C VAL A 412 40.58 -29.74 -17.54
N LEU A 413 41.69 -29.03 -17.56
CA LEU A 413 42.28 -28.46 -18.77
C LEU A 413 43.38 -29.39 -19.26
N SER A 414 43.53 -29.53 -20.58
CA SER A 414 44.61 -30.34 -21.13
C SER A 414 45.19 -29.73 -22.39
N CYS A 415 46.52 -29.77 -22.53
CA CYS A 415 47.21 -29.39 -23.76
C CYS A 415 48.25 -30.45 -24.16
N VAL A 416 48.63 -30.44 -25.43
CA VAL A 416 49.75 -31.20 -25.97
C VAL A 416 50.71 -30.17 -26.56
N PRO A 417 51.75 -29.76 -25.82
CA PRO A 417 52.71 -28.77 -26.31
C PRO A 417 53.51 -29.31 -27.49
N VAL A 418 53.78 -28.45 -28.48
CA VAL A 418 54.68 -28.73 -29.59
C VAL A 418 55.70 -27.61 -29.65
N ALA A 419 56.99 -27.93 -29.54
CA ALA A 419 58.08 -26.98 -29.71
C ALA A 419 58.68 -27.10 -31.10
N ASP A 420 58.65 -26.01 -31.85
CA ASP A 420 59.33 -25.84 -33.13
C ASP A 420 60.64 -25.09 -32.87
N ILE A 421 61.77 -25.75 -33.12
CA ILE A 421 63.12 -25.27 -32.78
C ILE A 421 63.90 -25.02 -34.06
N SER A 422 64.46 -23.82 -34.19
CA SER A 422 65.30 -23.42 -35.32
C SER A 422 66.67 -22.94 -34.84
N LEU A 423 67.74 -23.48 -35.43
CA LEU A 423 69.14 -23.10 -35.19
C LEU A 423 69.85 -22.86 -36.53
N GLY A 424 69.97 -21.60 -36.94
CA GLY A 424 70.52 -21.24 -38.26
C GLY A 424 69.66 -21.81 -39.40
N ALA A 425 70.22 -22.75 -40.18
CA ALA A 425 69.51 -23.43 -41.27
C ALA A 425 68.85 -24.77 -40.86
N LEU A 426 69.02 -25.21 -39.61
CA LEU A 426 68.46 -26.45 -39.09
C LEU A 426 67.15 -26.15 -38.36
N SER A 427 66.08 -26.90 -38.65
CA SER A 427 64.81 -26.82 -37.92
C SER A 427 64.26 -28.21 -37.63
N TRP A 428 63.63 -28.38 -36.46
CA TRP A 428 62.92 -29.60 -36.08
C TRP A 428 61.81 -29.30 -35.08
N SER A 429 60.85 -30.22 -34.98
CA SER A 429 59.72 -30.12 -34.03
C SER A 429 59.78 -31.24 -32.99
N HIS A 430 59.43 -30.94 -31.76
CA HIS A 430 59.28 -31.91 -30.68
C HIS A 430 57.88 -31.82 -30.06
N THR A 431 57.15 -32.93 -30.05
CA THR A 431 55.84 -33.03 -29.39
C THR A 431 56.03 -33.57 -27.98
N PHE A 432 55.54 -32.85 -26.98
CA PHE A 432 55.57 -33.27 -25.58
C PHE A 432 54.37 -34.15 -25.26
N ASP A 433 54.46 -34.91 -24.18
CA ASP A 433 53.33 -35.69 -23.66
C ASP A 433 52.14 -34.78 -23.29
N LYS A 434 50.94 -35.37 -23.35
CA LYS A 434 49.71 -34.68 -22.94
C LYS A 434 49.84 -34.25 -21.47
N TYR A 435 49.65 -32.96 -21.25
CA TYR A 435 49.60 -32.39 -19.92
C TYR A 435 48.16 -32.12 -19.52
N GLU A 436 47.80 -32.47 -18.27
CA GLU A 436 46.48 -32.23 -17.69
C GLU A 436 46.64 -31.40 -16.41
N TYR A 437 45.79 -30.39 -16.26
CA TYR A 437 45.72 -29.53 -15.09
C TYR A 437 44.28 -29.41 -14.61
N ASN A 438 44.01 -29.83 -13.39
CA ASN A 438 42.71 -29.61 -12.77
C ASN A 438 42.67 -28.20 -12.17
N PHE A 439 42.01 -27.28 -12.88
CA PHE A 439 41.72 -25.95 -12.38
C PHE A 439 40.51 -26.03 -11.44
N LYS A 440 40.79 -26.11 -10.13
CA LYS A 440 39.76 -26.05 -9.08
C LYS A 440 40.18 -25.08 -7.98
N PRO A 441 39.38 -24.06 -7.67
CA PRO A 441 39.58 -23.24 -6.50
C PRO A 441 39.31 -24.02 -5.21
N TRP A 442 40.13 -23.80 -4.19
CA TRP A 442 40.06 -24.46 -2.88
C TRP A 442 38.90 -23.93 -2.02
#